data_AF-A0A0D7X341-F1
#
_entry.id   AF-A0A0D7X341-F1
#
_cell.length_a   1.000
_cell.length_b   1.000
_cell.length_c   1.000
_cell.angle_alpha   90.00
_cell.angle_beta   90.00
_cell.angle_gamma   90.00
#
_symmetry.space_group_name_H-M   'P 1'
#
loop_
_entity.id
_entity.type
_entity.pdbx_description
1 polymer ?
#
loop_
_entity_poly.entity_id
_entity_poly.type
_entity_poly.pdbx_seq_one_letter_code
_entity_poly.pdbx_strand_id
1 'polypeptide(L)'
;MFFLVSTALSGTTLSTERGGLQFGFSLMQAEATLLNVYRLLIVTLASLWFSLTTPYGRMVEGLNWVLGVGKKLRLPVTSFALAVSLIFRFIPMIWSEWQRFSLIVRARGKAALRPNTVRGRDLGPMVIPLLMSLFQRAEDMTIAMEMRKVREHSLFGARSALLVWSKRDTKIYIIGLIVFALFISIRNL
;
A
#
# COMPACT_ATOMS: atom_id res chain seq x y z
N MET A 1 -10.27 -6.39 -23.73
CA MET A 1 -10.61 -5.44 -24.82
C MET A 1 -9.56 -4.34 -24.98
N PHE A 2 -9.26 -3.54 -23.96
CA PHE A 2 -8.25 -2.46 -24.01
C PHE A 2 -6.86 -2.90 -24.52
N PHE A 3 -6.36 -4.05 -24.06
CA PHE A 3 -5.04 -4.56 -24.44
C PHE A 3 -4.93 -4.95 -25.92
N LEU A 4 -5.97 -5.55 -26.50
CA LEU A 4 -6.02 -5.86 -27.93
C LEU A 4 -6.10 -4.59 -28.79
N VAL A 5 -6.85 -3.58 -28.33
CA VAL A 5 -6.96 -2.29 -29.00
C VAL A 5 -5.63 -1.55 -29.00
N SER A 6 -4.89 -1.54 -27.87
CA SER A 6 -3.58 -0.88 -27.76
C SER A 6 -2.51 -1.52 -28.67
N THR A 7 -2.44 -2.84 -28.72
CA THR A 7 -1.51 -3.55 -29.62
C THR A 7 -1.87 -3.33 -31.10
N ALA A 8 -3.16 -3.33 -31.44
CA ALA A 8 -3.61 -3.08 -32.81
C ALA A 8 -3.34 -1.62 -33.25
N LEU A 9 -3.55 -0.64 -32.37
CA LEU A 9 -3.31 0.79 -32.65
C LEU A 9 -1.81 1.12 -32.77
N SER A 10 -0.96 0.44 -32.01
CA SER A 10 0.48 0.67 -32.04
C SER A 10 1.17 0.04 -33.25
N GLY A 11 0.57 -0.97 -33.89
CA GLY A 11 1.10 -1.59 -35.10
C GLY A 11 0.90 -0.74 -36.36
N THR A 12 -0.05 0.20 -36.33
CA THR A 12 -0.32 1.10 -37.46
C THR A 12 0.67 2.26 -37.44
N THR A 13 1.63 2.25 -38.35
CA THR A 13 2.54 3.39 -38.55
C THR A 13 1.91 4.35 -39.54
N LEU A 14 1.69 5.59 -39.09
CA LEU A 14 1.37 6.72 -39.97
C LEU A 14 2.69 7.40 -40.33
N SER A 15 3.31 6.97 -41.44
CA SER A 15 4.49 7.65 -41.98
C SER A 15 4.06 8.69 -43.00
N THR A 16 4.33 9.97 -42.72
CA THR A 16 3.97 11.11 -43.59
C THR A 16 5.20 11.61 -44.36
N GLU A 17 5.71 10.82 -45.31
CA GLU A 17 6.92 11.19 -46.06
C GLU A 17 6.72 11.64 -47.51
N ARG A 18 5.50 11.76 -48.03
CA ARG A 18 5.19 12.55 -49.26
C ARG A 18 3.70 12.44 -49.59
N GLY A 19 2.91 13.43 -49.21
CA GLY A 19 1.61 13.76 -49.84
C GLY A 19 0.53 12.66 -49.97
N GLY A 20 0.68 11.50 -49.32
CA GLY A 20 -0.27 10.39 -49.39
C GLY A 20 -0.20 9.53 -48.14
N LEU A 21 -1.36 9.16 -47.60
CA LEU A 21 -1.49 8.30 -46.43
C LEU A 21 -1.20 6.85 -46.84
N GLN A 22 0.01 6.35 -46.57
CA GLN A 22 0.29 4.92 -46.67
C GLN A 22 0.09 4.26 -45.31
N PHE A 23 -0.84 3.31 -45.25
CA PHE A 23 -1.04 2.45 -44.07
C PHE A 23 0.09 1.41 -44.03
N GLY A 24 1.10 1.64 -43.20
CA GLY A 24 2.13 0.64 -42.89
C GLY A 24 1.76 -0.13 -41.63
N PHE A 25 1.90 -1.46 -41.64
CA PHE A 25 1.86 -2.26 -40.42
C PHE A 25 3.29 -2.65 -40.03
N SER A 26 3.81 -2.06 -38.96
CA SER A 26 5.11 -2.45 -38.42
C SER A 26 4.91 -3.56 -37.40
N LEU A 27 5.22 -4.80 -37.80
CA LEU A 27 5.22 -5.96 -36.90
C LEU A 27 6.11 -5.74 -35.68
N MET A 28 7.25 -5.07 -35.86
CA MET A 28 8.22 -4.81 -34.79
C MET A 28 7.64 -3.91 -33.68
N GLN A 29 6.82 -2.92 -34.03
CA GLN A 29 6.14 -2.05 -33.06
C GLN A 29 4.99 -2.77 -32.35
N ALA A 30 4.24 -3.60 -33.09
CA ALA A 30 3.16 -4.41 -32.50
C ALA A 30 3.70 -5.41 -31.46
N GLU A 31 4.82 -6.09 -31.75
CA GLU A 31 5.46 -7.05 -30.83
C GLU A 31 5.98 -6.36 -29.55
N ALA A 32 6.66 -5.22 -29.68
CA ALA A 32 7.15 -4.46 -28.53
C ALA A 32 6.01 -3.99 -27.61
N THR A 33 4.92 -3.49 -28.20
CA THR A 33 3.76 -3.02 -27.45
C THR A 33 2.99 -4.18 -26.82
N LEU A 34 2.91 -5.33 -27.49
CA LEU A 34 2.34 -6.55 -26.91
C LEU A 34 3.10 -7.00 -25.66
N LEU A 35 4.44 -7.03 -25.69
CA LEU A 35 5.27 -7.39 -24.54
C LEU A 35 5.09 -6.43 -23.36
N ASN A 36 5.05 -5.11 -23.62
CA ASN A 36 4.84 -4.10 -22.59
C ASN A 36 3.45 -4.21 -21.94
N VAL A 37 2.42 -4.40 -22.76
CA VAL A 37 1.05 -4.62 -22.31
C VAL A 37 0.95 -5.88 -21.45
N TYR A 38 1.55 -6.98 -21.90
CA TYR A 38 1.57 -8.23 -21.15
C TYR A 38 2.29 -8.08 -19.80
N ARG A 39 3.42 -7.36 -19.76
CA ARG A 39 4.14 -7.05 -18.52
C ARG A 39 3.28 -6.24 -17.54
N LEU A 40 2.59 -5.21 -18.02
CA LEU A 40 1.67 -4.42 -17.18
C LEU A 40 0.51 -5.27 -16.65
N LEU A 41 -0.02 -6.17 -17.49
CA LEU A 41 -1.07 -7.11 -17.10
C LEU A 41 -0.59 -8.02 -15.97
N ILE A 42 0.59 -8.64 -16.09
CA ILE A 42 1.15 -9.49 -15.03
C ILE A 42 1.34 -8.70 -13.73
N VAL A 43 1.93 -7.51 -13.78
CA VAL A 43 2.21 -6.69 -12.59
C VAL A 43 0.91 -6.28 -11.90
N THR A 44 -0.11 -5.87 -12.66
CA THR A 44 -1.41 -5.48 -12.10
C THR A 44 -2.15 -6.66 -11.49
N LEU A 45 -2.19 -7.81 -12.15
CA LEU A 45 -2.79 -9.03 -11.59
C LEU A 45 -2.07 -9.48 -10.31
N ALA A 46 -0.73 -9.50 -10.32
CA ALA A 46 0.06 -9.86 -9.16
C ALA A 46 -0.20 -8.91 -7.97
N SER A 47 -0.28 -7.60 -8.24
CA SER A 47 -0.60 -6.59 -7.22
C SER A 47 -2.00 -6.76 -6.65
N LEU A 48 -3.00 -7.01 -7.50
CA LEU A 48 -4.38 -7.28 -7.07
C LEU A 48 -4.47 -8.53 -6.21
N TRP A 49 -3.84 -9.63 -6.64
CA TRP A 49 -3.77 -10.86 -5.86
C TRP A 49 -3.13 -10.61 -4.50
N PHE A 50 -1.97 -9.95 -4.46
CA PHE A 50 -1.31 -9.62 -3.20
C PHE A 50 -2.19 -8.78 -2.27
N SER A 51 -2.88 -7.77 -2.81
CA SER A 51 -3.77 -6.90 -2.04
C SER A 51 -5.02 -7.63 -1.52
N LEU A 52 -5.53 -8.62 -2.25
CA LEU A 52 -6.69 -9.41 -1.84
C LEU A 52 -6.32 -10.46 -0.80
N THR A 53 -5.15 -11.09 -0.91
CA THR A 53 -4.73 -12.17 -0.01
C THR A 53 -4.16 -11.66 1.32
N THR A 54 -3.69 -10.42 1.37
CA THR A 54 -2.97 -9.85 2.51
C THR A 54 -3.80 -8.73 3.17
N PRO A 55 -4.58 -9.03 4.23
CA PRO A 55 -5.29 -7.98 4.95
C PRO A 55 -4.31 -7.05 5.67
N TYR A 56 -4.70 -5.79 5.84
CA TYR A 56 -3.90 -4.72 6.45
C TYR A 56 -3.23 -5.16 7.76
N GLY A 57 -3.96 -5.84 8.65
CA GLY A 57 -3.41 -6.32 9.92
C GLY A 57 -2.18 -7.24 9.77
N ARG A 58 -2.19 -8.16 8.80
CA ARG A 58 -1.03 -9.05 8.54
C ARG A 58 0.16 -8.28 7.94
N MET A 59 -0.10 -7.24 7.15
CA MET A 59 0.95 -6.40 6.59
C MET A 59 1.70 -5.63 7.69
N VAL A 60 0.98 -5.18 8.71
CA VAL A 60 1.55 -4.49 9.89
C VAL A 60 2.43 -5.44 10.71
N GLU A 61 1.94 -6.65 10.95
CA GLU A 61 2.70 -7.67 11.67
C GLU A 61 3.98 -8.06 10.91
N GLY A 62 3.89 -8.24 9.58
CA GLY A 62 5.05 -8.49 8.73
C GLY A 62 6.08 -7.34 8.77
N LEU A 63 5.62 -6.10 8.70
CA LEU A 63 6.49 -4.92 8.81
C LEU A 63 7.19 -4.86 10.17
N ASN A 64 6.46 -5.11 11.26
CA ASN A 64 7.04 -5.15 12.60
C ASN A 64 8.08 -6.28 12.75
N TRP A 65 7.84 -7.44 12.11
CA TRP A 65 8.79 -8.55 12.08
C TRP A 65 10.08 -8.17 11.34
N VAL A 66 9.96 -7.55 10.15
CA VAL A 66 11.12 -7.08 9.37
C VAL A 66 11.92 -6.03 10.14
N LEU A 67 11.24 -5.06 10.76
CA LEU A 67 11.89 -4.07 11.61
C LEU A 67 12.62 -4.72 12.78
N GLY A 68 12.01 -5.77 13.38
CA GLY A 68 12.61 -6.63 14.41
C GLY A 68 13.97 -7.22 14.04
N VAL A 69 14.16 -7.64 12.78
CA VAL A 69 15.44 -8.18 12.28
C VAL A 69 16.56 -7.13 12.31
N GLY A 70 16.22 -5.85 12.19
CA GLY A 70 17.13 -4.72 12.34
C GLY A 70 17.78 -4.60 13.72
N LYS A 71 17.35 -5.38 14.73
CA LYS A 71 17.93 -5.39 16.08
C LYS A 71 19.43 -5.71 16.08
N LYS A 72 19.90 -6.47 15.08
CA LYS A 72 21.33 -6.79 14.89
C LYS A 72 22.18 -5.55 14.57
N LEU A 73 21.59 -4.48 14.06
CA LEU A 73 22.26 -3.21 13.72
C LEU A 73 22.32 -2.21 14.89
N ARG A 74 22.04 -2.62 16.15
CA ARG A 74 22.06 -1.77 17.36
C ARG A 74 21.13 -0.55 17.33
N LEU A 75 20.14 -0.53 16.42
CA LEU A 75 19.10 0.50 16.39
C LEU A 75 18.04 0.25 17.48
N PRO A 76 17.37 1.29 18.02
CA PRO A 76 16.28 1.17 18.99
C PRO A 76 14.99 0.65 18.33
N VAL A 77 15.04 -0.59 17.85
CA VAL A 77 13.98 -1.23 17.06
C VAL A 77 12.69 -1.40 17.86
N THR A 78 12.78 -1.67 19.16
CA THR A 78 11.60 -1.93 19.99
C THR A 78 10.68 -0.71 20.08
N SER A 79 11.24 0.48 20.35
CA SER A 79 10.46 1.72 20.44
C SER A 79 9.88 2.11 19.07
N PHE A 80 10.63 1.88 17.99
CA PHE A 80 10.16 2.13 16.64
C PHE A 80 9.01 1.20 16.24
N ALA A 81 9.14 -0.11 16.50
CA ALA A 81 8.08 -1.09 16.23
C ALA A 81 6.80 -0.79 17.02
N LEU A 82 6.93 -0.32 18.27
CA LEU A 82 5.79 0.13 19.07
C LEU A 82 5.08 1.34 18.44
N ALA A 83 5.84 2.36 18.03
CA ALA A 83 5.28 3.55 17.37
C ALA A 83 4.58 3.18 16.05
N VAL A 84 5.21 2.34 15.24
CA VAL A 84 4.67 1.85 13.97
C VAL A 84 3.36 1.08 14.21
N SER A 85 3.37 0.06 15.08
CA SER A 85 2.18 -0.72 15.44
C SER A 85 1.02 0.18 15.89
N LEU A 86 1.34 1.22 16.68
CA LEU A 86 0.34 2.17 17.12
C LEU A 86 -0.23 3.01 15.98
N ILE A 87 0.63 3.59 15.12
CA ILE A 87 0.21 4.38 13.97
C ILE A 87 -0.76 3.57 13.11
N PHE A 88 -0.41 2.32 12.82
CA PHE A 88 -1.24 1.43 12.02
C PHE A 88 -2.62 1.15 12.67
N ARG A 89 -2.70 1.03 14.00
CA ARG A 89 -3.98 0.91 14.71
C ARG A 89 -4.77 2.23 14.74
N PHE A 90 -4.07 3.37 14.76
CA PHE A 90 -4.69 4.68 14.77
C PHE A 90 -5.22 5.11 13.42
N ILE A 91 -4.66 4.65 12.29
CA ILE A 91 -5.15 4.99 10.94
C ILE A 91 -6.64 4.66 10.76
N PRO A 92 -7.14 3.44 11.04
CA PRO A 92 -8.57 3.14 10.95
C PRO A 92 -9.43 4.01 11.87
N MET A 93 -8.94 4.31 13.08
CA MET A 93 -9.64 5.16 14.04
C MET A 93 -9.76 6.61 13.55
N ILE A 94 -8.66 7.20 13.08
CA ILE A 94 -8.63 8.55 12.51
C ILE A 94 -9.57 8.64 11.31
N TRP A 95 -9.60 7.61 10.47
CA TRP A 95 -10.53 7.54 9.34
C TRP A 95 -11.99 7.56 9.78
N SER A 96 -12.34 6.81 10.84
CA SER A 96 -13.70 6.82 11.38
C SER A 96 -14.09 8.18 11.97
N GLU A 97 -13.18 8.84 12.68
CA GLU A 97 -13.41 10.15 13.28
C GLU A 97 -13.53 11.24 12.19
N TRP A 98 -12.71 11.14 11.13
CA TRP A 98 -12.83 11.97 9.94
C TRP A 98 -14.22 11.84 9.30
N GLN A 99 -14.73 10.63 9.11
CA GLN A 99 -16.07 10.42 8.55
C GLN A 99 -17.15 10.99 9.48
N ARG A 100 -17.02 10.80 10.79
CA ARG A 100 -17.94 11.35 11.80
C ARG A 100 -18.00 12.87 11.75
N PHE A 101 -16.86 13.56 11.78
CA PHE A 101 -16.82 15.02 11.69
C PHE A 101 -17.25 15.54 10.33
N SER A 102 -16.96 14.82 9.24
CA SER A 102 -17.46 15.15 7.91
C SER A 102 -18.99 15.19 7.89
N LEU A 103 -19.65 14.21 8.53
CA LEU A 103 -21.11 14.17 8.66
C LEU A 103 -21.64 15.33 9.52
N ILE A 104 -20.97 15.68 10.62
CA ILE A 104 -21.38 16.80 11.50
C ILE A 104 -21.32 18.14 10.76
N VAL A 105 -20.24 18.40 10.01
CA VAL A 105 -20.08 19.65 9.25
C VAL A 105 -21.13 19.73 8.12
N ARG A 106 -21.44 18.59 7.48
CA ARG A 106 -22.55 18.50 6.50
C ARG A 106 -23.92 18.79 7.12
N ALA A 107 -24.24 18.20 8.27
CA ALA A 107 -25.51 18.42 8.96
C ALA A 107 -25.72 19.88 9.39
N ARG A 108 -24.63 20.61 9.67
CA ARG A 108 -24.66 22.05 9.98
C ARG A 108 -24.77 22.94 8.75
N GLY A 109 -25.06 22.38 7.57
CA GLY A 109 -25.21 23.11 6.31
C GLY A 109 -23.91 23.70 5.77
N LYS A 110 -22.75 23.33 6.33
CA LYS A 110 -21.46 23.95 6.03
C LYS A 110 -20.62 23.18 5.00
N ALA A 111 -21.05 22.06 4.39
CA ALA A 111 -20.24 21.36 3.36
C ALA A 111 -21.05 20.53 2.34
N ALA A 112 -20.42 20.24 1.19
CA ALA A 112 -20.99 19.71 -0.05
C ALA A 112 -21.88 18.46 0.07
N LEU A 113 -22.94 18.45 -0.77
CA LEU A 113 -24.01 17.43 -0.89
C LEU A 113 -23.54 16.02 -1.30
N ARG A 114 -22.27 15.80 -1.66
CA ARG A 114 -21.75 14.50 -2.11
C ARG A 114 -21.02 13.76 -0.97
N PRO A 115 -21.22 12.42 -0.83
CA PRO A 115 -20.45 11.62 0.12
C PRO A 115 -18.96 11.70 -0.21
N ASN A 116 -18.13 11.77 0.83
CA ASN A 116 -16.67 11.89 0.77
C ASN A 116 -16.05 13.17 0.14
N THR A 117 -16.83 14.21 -0.17
CA THR A 117 -16.28 15.50 -0.63
C THR A 117 -16.44 16.58 0.45
N VAL A 118 -15.37 17.32 0.74
CA VAL A 118 -15.35 18.50 1.62
C VAL A 118 -14.74 19.65 0.83
N ARG A 119 -15.38 20.83 0.78
CA ARG A 119 -14.78 21.99 0.11
C ARG A 119 -13.63 22.50 0.97
N GLY A 120 -12.58 23.06 0.36
CA GLY A 120 -11.41 23.57 1.09
C GLY A 120 -11.74 24.58 2.20
N ARG A 121 -12.82 25.35 2.05
CA ARG A 121 -13.31 26.32 3.05
C ARG A 121 -13.83 25.66 4.34
N ASP A 122 -14.26 24.41 4.26
CA ASP A 122 -14.93 23.70 5.35
C ASP A 122 -13.96 22.78 6.11
N LEU A 123 -12.72 22.66 5.62
CA LEU A 123 -11.64 21.90 6.27
C LEU A 123 -11.24 22.52 7.61
N GLY A 124 -11.11 23.85 7.69
CA GLY A 124 -10.71 24.53 8.94
C GLY A 124 -11.62 24.18 10.13
N PRO A 125 -12.94 24.38 10.03
CA PRO A 125 -13.89 24.01 11.07
C PRO A 125 -13.95 22.52 11.43
N MET A 126 -13.48 21.64 10.52
CA MET A 126 -13.44 20.19 10.72
C MET A 126 -12.13 19.73 11.37
N VAL A 127 -11.00 20.32 10.98
CA VAL A 127 -9.66 19.92 11.44
C VAL A 127 -9.45 20.28 12.91
N ILE A 128 -9.89 21.45 13.36
CA ILE A 128 -9.73 21.86 14.77
C ILE A 128 -10.34 20.85 15.76
N PRO A 129 -11.64 20.47 15.65
CA PRO A 129 -12.24 19.51 16.59
C PRO A 129 -11.67 18.10 16.42
N LEU A 130 -11.29 17.70 15.19
CA LEU A 130 -10.60 16.44 14.96
C LEU A 130 -9.25 16.40 15.68
N LEU A 131 -8.43 17.44 15.57
CA LEU A 131 -7.16 17.53 16.28
C LEU A 131 -7.35 17.47 17.81
N MET A 132 -8.33 18.19 18.35
CA MET A 132 -8.65 18.10 19.79
C MET A 132 -9.02 16.68 20.21
N SER A 133 -9.84 15.98 19.41
CA SER A 133 -10.19 14.58 19.69
C SER A 133 -8.98 13.64 19.63
N LEU A 134 -8.04 13.88 18.71
CA LEU A 134 -6.83 13.08 18.56
C LEU A 134 -5.84 13.34 19.69
N PHE A 135 -5.68 14.59 20.14
CA PHE A 135 -4.84 14.91 21.29
C PHE A 135 -5.36 14.29 22.58
N GLN A 136 -6.68 14.39 22.83
CA GLN A 136 -7.28 13.74 23.99
C GLN A 136 -7.10 12.22 23.96
N ARG A 137 -7.26 11.60 22.78
CA ARG A 137 -7.01 10.17 22.60
C ARG A 137 -5.54 9.79 22.83
N ALA A 138 -4.60 10.65 22.45
CA ALA A 138 -3.18 10.44 22.69
C ALA A 138 -2.82 10.57 24.17
N GLU A 139 -3.44 11.51 24.88
CA GLU A 139 -3.29 11.69 26.33
C GLU A 139 -3.82 10.48 27.10
N ASP A 140 -5.05 10.05 26.81
CA ASP A 140 -5.66 8.83 27.37
C ASP A 140 -4.77 7.61 27.15
N MET A 141 -4.21 7.48 25.95
CA MET A 141 -3.32 6.38 25.63
C MET A 141 -2.00 6.46 26.40
N THR A 142 -1.43 7.66 26.55
CA THR A 142 -0.16 7.85 27.27
C THR A 142 -0.33 7.46 28.74
N ILE A 143 -1.41 7.92 29.38
CA ILE A 143 -1.77 7.55 30.75
C ILE A 143 -1.95 6.03 30.86
N ALA A 144 -2.68 5.41 29.93
CA ALA A 144 -2.87 3.96 29.93
C ALA A 144 -1.55 3.18 29.74
N MET A 145 -0.63 3.68 28.92
CA MET A 145 0.70 3.09 28.72
C MET A 145 1.59 3.18 29.96
N GLU A 146 1.50 4.28 30.69
CA GLU A 146 2.21 4.49 31.95
C GLU A 146 1.70 3.55 33.03
N MET A 147 0.38 3.46 33.20
CA MET A 147 -0.26 2.54 34.16
C MET A 147 0.08 1.07 33.89
N ARG A 148 0.24 0.71 32.61
CA ARG A 148 0.64 -0.65 32.21
C ARG A 148 2.16 -0.87 32.23
N LYS A 149 2.96 0.15 32.52
CA LYS A 149 4.42 0.10 32.53
C LYS A 149 5.01 -0.40 31.19
N VAL A 150 4.40 0.02 30.06
CA VAL A 150 4.84 -0.40 28.71
C VAL A 150 6.31 -0.05 28.46
N ARG A 151 6.80 1.01 29.10
CA ARG A 151 8.19 1.48 29.04
C ARG A 151 9.19 0.52 29.71
N GLU A 152 8.76 -0.20 30.74
CA GLU A 152 9.61 -1.17 31.49
C GLU A 152 9.62 -2.54 30.81
N HIS A 153 8.59 -2.87 30.03
CA HIS A 153 8.46 -4.18 29.38
C HIS A 153 8.87 -4.13 27.90
N SER A 154 10.14 -4.42 27.63
CA SER A 154 10.76 -4.49 26.29
C SER A 154 10.11 -5.50 25.32
N LEU A 155 9.17 -6.32 25.80
CA LEU A 155 8.48 -7.34 25.02
C LEU A 155 7.15 -6.87 24.41
N PHE A 156 6.66 -5.67 24.73
CA PHE A 156 5.40 -5.16 24.15
C PHE A 156 5.44 -4.97 22.63
N GLY A 157 6.61 -4.68 22.06
CA GLY A 157 6.82 -4.56 20.61
C GLY A 157 7.23 -5.87 19.93
N ALA A 158 7.60 -6.90 20.70
CA ALA A 158 8.22 -8.12 20.18
C ALA A 158 7.29 -9.34 20.19
N ARG A 159 6.13 -9.28 20.87
CA ARG A 159 5.12 -10.34 20.77
C ARG A 159 4.31 -10.19 19.48
N SER A 160 4.95 -10.51 18.36
CA SER A 160 4.28 -10.96 17.14
C SER A 160 3.61 -12.31 17.42
N ALA A 161 2.52 -12.31 18.18
CA ALA A 161 1.95 -13.53 18.75
C ALA A 161 1.37 -14.51 17.70
N LEU A 162 1.35 -14.14 16.41
CA LEU A 162 0.65 -14.90 15.36
C LEU A 162 1.50 -15.23 14.12
N LEU A 163 2.65 -14.59 13.89
CA LEU A 163 3.51 -14.88 12.74
C LEU A 163 4.48 -16.02 13.08
N VAL A 164 3.98 -17.24 13.03
CA VAL A 164 4.79 -18.45 13.16
C VAL A 164 5.24 -18.87 11.78
N TRP A 165 6.55 -18.83 11.53
CA TRP A 165 7.14 -19.28 10.27
C TRP A 165 6.75 -20.74 10.00
N SER A 166 6.03 -20.99 8.92
CA SER A 166 5.60 -22.33 8.55
C SER A 166 6.61 -23.01 7.64
N LYS A 167 6.69 -24.35 7.70
CA LYS A 167 7.46 -25.14 6.71
C LYS A 167 6.96 -24.94 5.28
N ARG A 168 5.70 -24.51 5.10
CA ARG A 168 5.13 -24.13 3.80
C ARG A 168 5.76 -22.84 3.27
N ASP A 169 6.00 -21.86 4.14
CA ASP A 169 6.59 -20.57 3.77
C ASP A 169 8.03 -20.77 3.26
N THR A 170 8.80 -21.66 3.89
CA THR A 170 10.14 -22.03 3.40
C THR A 170 10.10 -22.65 2.01
N LYS A 171 9.14 -23.55 1.75
CA LYS A 171 9.02 -24.19 0.43
C LYS A 171 8.68 -23.18 -0.66
N ILE A 172 7.72 -22.29 -0.40
CA ILE A 172 7.32 -21.24 -1.35
C ILE A 172 8.50 -20.30 -1.62
N TYR A 173 9.22 -19.90 -0.58
CA TYR A 173 10.40 -19.04 -0.71
C TYR A 173 11.50 -19.68 -1.57
N ILE A 174 11.83 -20.95 -1.33
CA ILE A 174 12.84 -21.67 -2.12
C ILE A 174 12.43 -21.80 -3.59
N ILE A 175 11.17 -22.18 -3.85
CA ILE A 175 10.65 -22.30 -5.23
C ILE A 175 10.72 -20.94 -5.94
N GLY A 176 10.31 -19.86 -5.26
CA GLY A 176 10.38 -18.50 -5.80
C GLY A 176 11.81 -18.08 -6.13
N LEU A 177 12.78 -18.39 -5.27
CA LEU A 177 14.19 -18.07 -5.48
C LEU A 177 14.77 -18.84 -6.69
N ILE A 178 14.42 -20.12 -6.84
CA ILE A 178 14.81 -20.94 -8.00
C ILE A 178 14.26 -20.35 -9.29
N VAL A 179 12.96 -20.00 -9.33
CA VAL A 179 12.33 -19.39 -10.51
C VAL A 179 13.01 -18.06 -10.84
N PHE A 180 13.28 -17.23 -9.84
CA PHE A 180 13.97 -15.94 -10.02
C PHE A 180 15.38 -16.11 -10.58
N ALA A 181 16.16 -17.06 -10.06
CA ALA A 181 17.50 -17.38 -10.57
C ALA A 181 17.46 -17.89 -12.02
N LEU A 182 16.48 -18.73 -12.37
CA LEU A 182 16.26 -19.23 -13.73
C LEU A 182 15.93 -18.07 -14.69
N PHE A 183 15.06 -17.15 -14.30
CA PHE A 183 14.76 -15.95 -15.08
C PHE A 183 15.98 -15.06 -15.31
N ILE A 184 16.85 -14.89 -14.31
CA ILE A 184 18.10 -14.15 -14.47
C ILE A 184 19.04 -14.89 -15.43
N SER A 185 19.13 -16.21 -15.33
CA SER A 185 19.98 -17.01 -16.21
C SER A 185 19.52 -16.94 -17.67
N ILE A 186 18.21 -16.96 -17.93
CA ILE A 186 17.66 -16.79 -19.29
C ILE A 186 17.89 -15.38 -19.82
N ARG A 187 17.83 -14.35 -18.95
CA ARG A 187 18.11 -12.97 -19.34
C ARG A 187 19.60 -12.76 -19.70
N ASN A 188 20.49 -13.49 -19.05
CA ASN A 188 21.94 -13.36 -19.23
C ASN A 188 22.50 -14.27 -20.36
N LEU A 189 21.69 -15.20 -20.90
CA LEU A 189 21.99 -15.97 -22.11
C LEU A 189 21.55 -15.20 -23.36
#